data_AF-A0A841C878-F1
#
_entry.id   AF-A0A841C878-F1
#
_cell.length_a   1.000
_cell.length_b   1.000
_cell.length_c   1.000
_cell.angle_alpha   90.00
_cell.angle_beta   90.00
_cell.angle_gamma   90.00
#
_symmetry.space_group_name_H-M   'P 1'
#
loop_
_entity.id
_entity.type
_entity.pdbx_description
1 polymer ?
#
loop_
_entity_poly.entity_id
_entity_poly.type
_entity_poly.pdbx_seq_one_letter_code
_entity_poly.pdbx_strand_id
1 'polypeptide(L)'
;MTTKSDVANWVTNNTGKYLDFDGAYGTQCFDLINFYVNDLFSKVGVIQAAGGAAKNIPDWLQSHLGWEKFYWSNESDLKYGDIITWNAYPGTTSPEFGHVAIYIGNSQKFETNGGTGSGYGSGDNATIRTLVTGGAYMAVRPPIIDDTDNPSNNTNKKGETTMQCTFTTGDGTIFYFNGYDKIIALNNLDQLTMINDLYLKNNGQAMPHYAWTPQAAWYKRLVEATGAKCVSTDGTPYGMY
;
A
#
# COMPACT_ATOMS: atom_id res chain seq x y z
N MET A 1 7.45 1.05 -3.00
CA MET A 1 7.24 -0.17 -3.79
C MET A 1 7.04 -1.31 -2.82
N THR A 2 6.11 -2.20 -3.11
CA THR A 2 5.70 -3.31 -2.22
C THR A 2 6.63 -4.50 -2.41
N THR A 3 7.15 -5.06 -1.32
CA THR A 3 7.97 -6.27 -1.36
C THR A 3 7.16 -7.52 -1.03
N LYS A 4 7.67 -8.70 -1.38
CA LYS A 4 7.07 -9.98 -1.00
C LYS A 4 6.91 -10.11 0.52
N SER A 5 7.89 -9.65 1.29
CA SER A 5 7.79 -9.57 2.75
C SER A 5 6.67 -8.65 3.25
N ASP A 6 6.40 -7.53 2.57
CA ASP A 6 5.30 -6.63 2.95
C ASP A 6 3.95 -7.34 2.77
N VAL A 7 3.77 -8.05 1.65
CA VAL A 7 2.58 -8.87 1.41
C VAL A 7 2.46 -9.97 2.46
N ALA A 8 3.54 -10.69 2.76
CA ALA A 8 3.52 -11.76 3.77
C ALA A 8 3.15 -11.24 5.17
N ASN A 9 3.75 -10.11 5.59
CA ASN A 9 3.43 -9.47 6.86
C ASN A 9 1.97 -9.00 6.90
N TRP A 10 1.47 -8.43 5.80
CA TRP A 10 0.08 -8.01 5.71
C TRP A 10 -0.89 -9.18 5.81
N VAL A 11 -0.60 -10.30 5.14
CA VAL A 11 -1.39 -11.55 5.26
C VAL A 11 -1.39 -12.05 6.69
N THR A 12 -0.22 -12.15 7.34
CA THR A 12 -0.12 -12.56 8.75
C THR A 12 -0.91 -11.64 9.67
N ASN A 13 -0.78 -10.32 9.50
CA ASN A 13 -1.46 -9.34 10.34
C ASN A 13 -2.97 -9.31 10.14
N ASN A 14 -3.49 -9.77 9.01
CA ASN A 14 -4.91 -9.77 8.71
C ASN A 14 -5.57 -11.14 8.83
N THR A 15 -4.80 -12.21 8.96
CA THR A 15 -5.33 -13.55 9.22
C THR A 15 -6.17 -13.56 10.50
N GLY A 16 -7.38 -14.09 10.41
CA GLY A 16 -8.35 -14.17 11.50
C GLY A 16 -9.17 -12.89 11.72
N LYS A 17 -8.94 -11.80 10.98
CA LYS A 17 -9.72 -10.57 11.11
C LYS A 17 -11.01 -10.58 10.28
N TYR A 18 -12.00 -9.85 10.78
CA TYR A 18 -13.20 -9.48 10.06
C TYR A 18 -12.89 -8.25 9.19
N LEU A 19 -12.85 -8.42 7.86
CA LEU A 19 -12.45 -7.39 6.91
C LEU A 19 -13.66 -6.93 6.09
N ASP A 20 -14.37 -5.94 6.60
CA ASP A 20 -15.49 -5.28 5.93
C ASP A 20 -15.07 -3.86 5.56
N PHE A 21 -14.86 -3.61 4.26
CA PHE A 21 -14.25 -2.37 3.78
C PHE A 21 -15.31 -1.30 3.52
N ASP A 22 -16.46 -1.70 2.97
CA ASP A 22 -17.52 -0.78 2.55
C ASP A 22 -18.72 -0.71 3.53
N GLY A 23 -18.76 -1.58 4.53
CA GLY A 23 -19.83 -1.66 5.53
C GLY A 23 -21.08 -2.37 5.03
N ALA A 24 -21.04 -3.02 3.86
CA ALA A 24 -22.16 -3.69 3.22
C ALA A 24 -21.89 -5.20 3.10
N TYR A 25 -22.90 -6.00 3.42
CA TYR A 25 -22.83 -7.48 3.33
C TYR A 25 -21.70 -8.12 4.16
N GLY A 26 -21.12 -7.40 5.13
CA GLY A 26 -20.06 -7.91 5.99
C GLY A 26 -18.77 -8.23 5.22
N THR A 27 -17.94 -9.13 5.75
CA THR A 27 -16.64 -9.47 5.13
C THR A 27 -16.79 -10.30 3.84
N GLN A 28 -16.79 -9.66 2.66
CA GLN A 28 -16.82 -10.32 1.36
C GLN A 28 -15.40 -10.56 0.79
N CYS A 29 -15.30 -11.44 -0.21
CA CYS A 29 -14.06 -11.64 -0.97
C CYS A 29 -13.58 -10.37 -1.67
N PHE A 30 -14.52 -9.50 -2.04
CA PHE A 30 -14.24 -8.20 -2.64
C PHE A 30 -13.57 -7.24 -1.65
N ASP A 31 -14.03 -7.19 -0.39
CA ASP A 31 -13.47 -6.34 0.66
C ASP A 31 -12.00 -6.62 0.92
N LEU A 32 -11.63 -7.91 0.94
CA LEU A 32 -10.24 -8.32 1.10
C LEU A 32 -9.34 -7.63 0.07
N ILE A 33 -9.78 -7.57 -1.19
CA ILE A 33 -8.99 -6.96 -2.25
C ILE A 33 -8.99 -5.43 -2.13
N ASN A 34 -10.09 -4.82 -1.69
CA ASN A 34 -10.08 -3.40 -1.35
C ASN A 34 -9.00 -3.09 -0.30
N PHE A 35 -8.97 -3.82 0.83
CA PHE A 35 -7.91 -3.62 1.83
C PHE A 35 -6.52 -3.87 1.26
N TYR A 36 -6.31 -4.99 0.56
CA TYR A 36 -5.01 -5.35 0.01
C TYR A 36 -4.43 -4.28 -0.92
N VAL A 37 -5.26 -3.77 -1.84
CA VAL A 37 -4.83 -2.74 -2.80
C VAL A 37 -4.57 -1.40 -2.10
N ASN A 38 -5.45 -0.99 -1.18
CA ASN A 38 -5.37 0.30 -0.49
C ASN A 38 -4.24 0.37 0.53
N ASP A 39 -3.94 -0.74 1.22
CA ASP A 39 -2.91 -0.78 2.25
C ASP A 39 -1.50 -0.88 1.66
N LEU A 40 -1.33 -1.68 0.61
CA LEU A 40 0.00 -2.03 0.12
C LEU A 40 0.44 -1.30 -1.14
N PHE A 41 -0.47 -0.80 -1.97
CA PHE A 41 -0.11 -0.29 -3.30
C PHE A 41 -0.57 1.13 -3.55
N SER A 42 -1.87 1.39 -3.53
CA SER A 42 -2.43 2.69 -3.88
C SER A 42 -3.79 2.86 -3.23
N LYS A 43 -4.00 3.99 -2.56
CA LYS A 43 -5.29 4.34 -1.95
C LYS A 43 -6.30 4.71 -3.03
N VAL A 44 -6.96 3.71 -3.57
CA VAL A 44 -7.98 3.83 -4.63
C VAL A 44 -9.42 3.85 -4.11
N GLY A 45 -9.61 3.63 -2.81
CA GLY A 45 -10.94 3.45 -2.22
C GLY A 45 -11.56 2.12 -2.66
N VAL A 46 -12.89 2.12 -2.84
CA VAL A 46 -13.65 0.93 -3.27
C VAL A 46 -13.44 0.70 -4.77
N ILE A 47 -12.91 -0.47 -5.14
CA ILE A 47 -12.76 -0.90 -6.53
C ILE A 47 -14.13 -0.96 -7.22
N GLN A 48 -14.25 -0.38 -8.43
CA GLN A 48 -15.50 -0.29 -9.18
C GLN A 48 -15.55 -1.32 -10.31
N ALA A 49 -15.40 -2.60 -9.97
CA ALA A 49 -15.45 -3.68 -10.95
C ALA A 49 -16.84 -3.78 -11.60
N ALA A 50 -16.89 -4.09 -12.90
CA ALA A 50 -18.14 -4.15 -13.65
C ALA A 50 -19.15 -5.11 -12.99
N GLY A 51 -20.37 -4.60 -12.72
CA GLY A 51 -21.44 -5.37 -12.07
C GLY A 51 -21.18 -5.74 -10.62
N GLY A 52 -20.16 -5.16 -9.97
CA GLY A 52 -19.77 -5.52 -8.59
C GLY A 52 -19.20 -6.95 -8.46
N ALA A 53 -18.86 -7.60 -9.57
CA ALA A 53 -18.44 -8.99 -9.57
C ALA A 53 -16.94 -9.12 -9.27
N ALA A 54 -16.60 -9.98 -8.31
CA ALA A 54 -15.22 -10.28 -7.91
C ALA A 54 -14.36 -10.76 -9.10
N LYS A 55 -14.93 -11.56 -10.01
CA LYS A 55 -14.24 -12.03 -11.22
C LYS A 55 -13.80 -10.92 -12.18
N ASN A 56 -14.39 -9.73 -12.08
CA ASN A 56 -14.10 -8.59 -12.95
C ASN A 56 -13.08 -7.62 -12.32
N ILE A 57 -12.62 -7.85 -11.08
CA ILE A 57 -11.59 -7.04 -10.42
C ILE A 57 -10.30 -6.94 -11.27
N PRO A 58 -9.78 -8.02 -11.90
CA PRO A 58 -8.60 -7.93 -12.75
C PRO A 58 -8.71 -6.93 -13.90
N ASP A 59 -9.90 -6.78 -14.51
CA ASP A 59 -10.12 -5.79 -15.58
C ASP A 59 -10.02 -4.35 -15.06
N TRP A 60 -10.58 -4.11 -13.87
CA TRP A 60 -10.50 -2.80 -13.23
C TRP A 60 -9.06 -2.45 -12.86
N LEU A 61 -8.34 -3.38 -12.22
CA LEU A 61 -6.95 -3.16 -11.80
C LEU A 61 -6.00 -2.97 -12.98
N GLN A 62 -6.19 -3.72 -14.07
CA GLN A 62 -5.43 -3.49 -15.30
C GLN A 62 -5.69 -2.09 -15.86
N SER A 63 -6.95 -1.68 -16.00
CA SER A 63 -7.30 -0.41 -16.63
C SER A 63 -6.94 0.82 -15.78
N HIS A 64 -6.94 0.70 -14.45
CA HIS A 64 -6.72 1.84 -13.54
C HIS A 64 -5.30 1.90 -13.00
N LEU A 65 -4.63 0.76 -12.80
CA LEU A 65 -3.30 0.70 -12.21
C LEU A 65 -2.24 0.13 -13.17
N GLY A 66 -2.63 -0.32 -14.36
CA GLY A 66 -1.71 -0.87 -15.36
C GLY A 66 -1.10 -2.22 -14.98
N TRP A 67 -1.70 -2.93 -14.03
CA TRP A 67 -1.17 -4.22 -13.57
C TRP A 67 -1.30 -5.30 -14.63
N GLU A 68 -0.34 -6.24 -14.65
CA GLU A 68 -0.31 -7.33 -15.62
C GLU A 68 -1.48 -8.27 -15.37
N LYS A 69 -2.37 -8.42 -16.35
CA LYS A 69 -3.55 -9.29 -16.29
C LYS A 69 -3.38 -10.47 -17.24
N PHE A 70 -3.68 -11.68 -16.77
CA PHE A 70 -3.51 -12.91 -17.53
C PHE A 70 -4.54 -13.97 -17.11
N TYR A 71 -4.78 -14.95 -17.98
CA TYR A 71 -5.56 -16.15 -17.62
C TYR A 71 -4.67 -17.11 -16.84
N TRP A 72 -5.25 -17.79 -15.86
CA TRP A 72 -4.55 -18.85 -15.12
C TRP A 72 -5.40 -20.10 -15.04
N SER A 73 -4.74 -21.25 -15.14
CA SER A 73 -5.35 -22.55 -14.88
C SER A 73 -4.42 -23.48 -14.09
N ASN A 74 -3.12 -23.14 -14.03
CA ASN A 74 -2.10 -23.90 -13.32
C ASN A 74 -1.43 -23.01 -12.27
N GLU A 75 -1.05 -23.60 -11.14
CA GLU A 75 -0.34 -22.90 -10.08
C GLU A 75 1.02 -22.35 -10.55
N SER A 76 1.67 -23.00 -11.52
CA SER A 76 2.94 -22.56 -12.11
C SER A 76 2.87 -21.19 -12.78
N ASP A 77 1.68 -20.73 -13.16
CA ASP A 77 1.47 -19.43 -13.80
C ASP A 77 1.49 -18.29 -12.76
N LEU A 78 1.30 -18.65 -11.48
CA LEU A 78 1.07 -17.72 -10.39
C LEU A 78 2.36 -17.38 -9.63
N LYS A 79 2.42 -16.13 -9.19
CA LYS A 79 3.45 -15.60 -8.28
C LYS A 79 2.83 -15.12 -6.99
N TYR A 80 3.60 -15.21 -5.91
CA TYR A 80 3.16 -14.78 -4.58
C TYR A 80 2.64 -13.34 -4.62
N GLY A 81 1.41 -13.14 -4.13
CA GLY A 81 0.71 -11.85 -4.12
C GLY A 81 -0.14 -11.56 -5.35
N ASP A 82 -0.16 -12.44 -6.37
CA ASP A 82 -1.11 -12.35 -7.48
C ASP A 82 -2.54 -12.38 -6.94
N ILE A 83 -3.39 -11.49 -7.45
CA ILE A 83 -4.83 -11.51 -7.18
C ILE A 83 -5.45 -12.44 -8.21
N ILE A 84 -6.06 -13.53 -7.73
CA ILE A 84 -6.59 -14.61 -8.56
C ILE A 84 -8.11 -14.67 -8.44
N THR A 85 -8.77 -14.94 -9.55
CA THR A 85 -10.24 -15.02 -9.62
C THR A 85 -10.72 -16.34 -10.21
N TRP A 86 -11.98 -16.66 -9.85
CA TRP A 86 -12.75 -17.75 -10.42
C TRP A 86 -13.99 -17.21 -11.11
N ASN A 87 -14.31 -17.72 -12.30
CA ASN A 87 -15.55 -17.37 -13.00
C ASN A 87 -16.76 -18.03 -12.34
N ALA A 88 -16.59 -19.25 -11.82
CA ALA A 88 -17.57 -19.94 -11.00
C ALA A 88 -16.81 -20.73 -9.92
N TYR A 89 -16.87 -20.25 -8.69
CA TYR A 89 -16.12 -20.86 -7.58
C TYR A 89 -16.80 -22.15 -7.11
N PRO A 90 -16.07 -23.27 -6.95
CA PRO A 90 -16.68 -24.54 -6.55
C PRO A 90 -17.44 -24.42 -5.22
N GLY A 91 -18.69 -24.89 -5.21
CA GLY A 91 -19.53 -24.87 -4.01
C GLY A 91 -20.22 -23.53 -3.70
N THR A 92 -20.07 -22.51 -4.55
CA THR A 92 -20.79 -21.24 -4.37
C THR A 92 -22.26 -21.32 -4.79
N THR A 93 -23.11 -20.57 -4.09
CA THR A 93 -24.52 -20.35 -4.44
C THR A 93 -24.72 -19.18 -5.41
N SER A 94 -23.69 -18.36 -5.65
CA SER A 94 -23.75 -17.14 -6.47
C SER A 94 -22.63 -17.11 -7.52
N PRO A 95 -22.62 -18.04 -8.49
CA PRO A 95 -21.54 -18.17 -9.47
C PRO A 95 -21.41 -16.96 -10.40
N GLU A 96 -22.43 -16.13 -10.53
CA GLU A 96 -22.43 -14.93 -11.38
C GLU A 96 -21.40 -13.88 -10.94
N PHE A 97 -21.14 -13.74 -9.64
CA PHE A 97 -20.17 -12.78 -9.09
C PHE A 97 -18.74 -13.32 -9.12
N GLY A 98 -18.58 -14.65 -9.22
CA GLY A 98 -17.30 -15.32 -9.11
C GLY A 98 -16.71 -15.23 -7.71
N HIS A 99 -15.40 -15.43 -7.61
CA HIS A 99 -14.65 -15.32 -6.36
C HIS A 99 -13.27 -14.72 -6.60
N VAL A 100 -12.66 -14.16 -5.56
CA VAL A 100 -11.33 -13.57 -5.63
C VAL A 100 -10.53 -13.90 -4.37
N ALA A 101 -9.23 -14.09 -4.53
CA ALA A 101 -8.29 -14.34 -3.45
C ALA A 101 -6.90 -13.82 -3.81
N ILE A 102 -5.98 -13.85 -2.84
CA ILE A 102 -4.56 -13.56 -3.06
C ILE A 102 -3.80 -14.88 -3.02
N TYR A 103 -3.05 -15.21 -4.08
CA TYR A 103 -2.19 -16.39 -4.06
C TYR A 103 -0.98 -16.16 -3.16
N ILE A 104 -0.68 -17.10 -2.25
CA ILE A 104 0.39 -16.95 -1.27
C ILE A 104 1.42 -18.10 -1.34
N GLY A 105 1.54 -18.74 -2.51
CA GLY A 105 2.53 -19.81 -2.71
C GLY A 105 2.10 -21.16 -2.11
N ASN A 106 2.88 -22.20 -2.39
CA ASN A 106 2.75 -23.53 -1.76
C ASN A 106 1.32 -24.10 -1.80
N SER A 107 0.63 -23.94 -2.93
CA SER A 107 -0.76 -24.34 -3.13
C SER A 107 -1.71 -23.72 -2.10
N GLN A 108 -1.42 -22.49 -1.66
CA GLN A 108 -2.24 -21.74 -0.71
C GLN A 108 -2.71 -20.41 -1.27
N LYS A 109 -3.89 -19.99 -0.80
CA LYS A 109 -4.49 -18.69 -1.07
C LYS A 109 -4.95 -18.06 0.24
N PHE A 110 -4.93 -16.73 0.27
CA PHE A 110 -5.53 -15.92 1.33
C PHE A 110 -6.84 -15.34 0.84
N GLU A 111 -7.92 -15.58 1.57
CA GLU A 111 -9.26 -15.21 1.15
C GLU A 111 -10.20 -14.88 2.32
N THR A 112 -11.29 -14.19 2.00
CA THR A 112 -12.50 -14.07 2.80
C THR A 112 -13.67 -14.60 1.98
N ASN A 113 -14.74 -14.95 2.65
CA ASN A 113 -15.98 -15.54 2.15
C ASN A 113 -15.83 -16.79 1.25
N GLY A 114 -14.75 -17.58 1.39
CA GLY A 114 -14.43 -18.69 0.48
C GLY A 114 -14.78 -20.11 0.96
N GLY A 115 -15.12 -20.30 2.24
CA GLY A 115 -15.43 -21.61 2.83
C GLY A 115 -16.91 -21.82 3.15
N THR A 116 -17.35 -21.28 4.29
CA THR A 116 -18.75 -21.34 4.78
C THR A 116 -19.53 -20.06 4.47
N GLY A 117 -18.97 -19.24 3.60
CA GLY A 117 -19.55 -17.99 3.17
C GLY A 117 -20.91 -18.20 2.52
N SER A 118 -21.97 -17.67 3.13
CA SER A 118 -23.32 -17.81 2.58
C SER A 118 -23.56 -16.91 1.35
N GLY A 119 -22.68 -15.93 1.10
CA GLY A 119 -22.93 -14.84 0.15
C GLY A 119 -23.97 -13.83 0.65
N TYR A 120 -24.48 -13.98 1.88
CA TYR A 120 -25.61 -13.20 2.42
C TYR A 120 -25.30 -12.56 3.78
N GLY A 121 -24.11 -11.97 3.96
CA GLY A 121 -23.84 -11.15 5.15
C GLY A 121 -23.16 -11.83 6.34
N SER A 122 -22.82 -13.13 6.23
CA SER A 122 -22.10 -13.89 7.27
C SER A 122 -20.73 -14.35 6.77
N GLY A 123 -19.93 -13.42 6.25
CA GLY A 123 -18.60 -13.74 5.73
C GLY A 123 -17.70 -14.39 6.80
N ASP A 124 -16.81 -15.28 6.36
CA ASP A 124 -15.76 -15.82 7.24
C ASP A 124 -14.57 -14.84 7.31
N ASN A 125 -13.90 -14.86 8.47
CA ASN A 125 -12.71 -14.06 8.69
C ASN A 125 -11.62 -14.42 7.69
N ALA A 126 -10.76 -13.46 7.38
CA ALA A 126 -9.69 -13.63 6.42
C ALA A 126 -8.79 -14.80 6.82
N THR A 127 -8.59 -15.75 5.91
CA THR A 127 -8.00 -17.04 6.26
C THR A 127 -7.18 -17.62 5.12
N ILE A 128 -6.27 -18.51 5.46
CA ILE A 128 -5.44 -19.24 4.50
C ILE A 128 -6.13 -20.56 4.17
N ARG A 129 -6.36 -20.82 2.88
CA ARG A 129 -6.94 -22.07 2.38
C ARG A 129 -6.09 -22.67 1.27
N THR A 130 -6.31 -23.95 1.00
CA THR A 130 -5.75 -24.62 -0.16
C THR A 130 -6.25 -23.96 -1.45
N LEU A 131 -5.33 -23.76 -2.39
CA LEU A 131 -5.63 -23.30 -3.73
C LEU A 131 -6.54 -24.30 -4.45
N VAL A 132 -7.53 -23.79 -5.16
CA VAL A 132 -8.44 -24.60 -5.96
C VAL A 132 -8.34 -24.12 -7.40
N THR A 133 -8.02 -24.99 -8.35
CA THR A 133 -7.87 -24.62 -9.76
C THR A 133 -9.15 -24.80 -10.57
N GLY A 134 -10.11 -25.60 -10.07
CA GLY A 134 -11.42 -25.76 -10.71
C GLY A 134 -12.18 -24.43 -10.76
N GLY A 135 -12.56 -23.99 -11.96
CA GLY A 135 -13.25 -22.71 -12.18
C GLY A 135 -12.32 -21.49 -12.22
N ALA A 136 -10.99 -21.70 -12.21
CA ALA A 136 -9.99 -20.64 -12.37
C ALA A 136 -10.25 -19.82 -13.64
N TYR A 137 -9.99 -18.53 -13.56
CA TYR A 137 -10.30 -17.58 -14.63
C TYR A 137 -9.15 -16.63 -14.89
N MET A 138 -9.14 -15.49 -14.20
CA MET A 138 -8.21 -14.40 -14.44
C MET A 138 -7.36 -14.15 -13.21
N ALA A 139 -6.13 -13.73 -13.44
CA ALA A 139 -5.22 -13.24 -12.44
C ALA A 139 -4.77 -11.83 -12.83
N VAL A 140 -4.41 -11.04 -11.83
CA VAL A 140 -3.71 -9.77 -12.02
C VAL A 140 -2.53 -9.70 -11.06
N ARG A 141 -1.37 -9.36 -11.61
CA ARG A 141 -0.10 -9.31 -10.90
C ARG A 141 0.24 -7.88 -10.52
N PRO A 142 0.19 -7.54 -9.22
CA PRO A 142 0.71 -6.27 -8.75
C PRO A 142 2.24 -6.19 -8.89
N PRO A 143 2.82 -4.97 -8.89
CA PRO A 143 4.27 -4.77 -8.96
C PRO A 143 4.93 -5.07 -7.61
N ILE A 144 5.05 -6.36 -7.29
CA ILE A 144 5.75 -6.86 -6.09
C ILE A 144 7.21 -7.14 -6.43
N ILE A 145 8.11 -6.66 -5.58
CA ILE A 145 9.54 -6.95 -5.68
C ILE A 145 9.87 -8.17 -4.82
N ASP A 146 10.54 -9.16 -5.40
CA ASP A 146 11.06 -10.30 -4.64
C ASP A 146 12.18 -9.84 -3.71
N ASP A 147 12.17 -10.33 -2.47
CA ASP A 147 13.16 -9.94 -1.45
C ASP A 147 14.61 -10.33 -1.86
N THR A 148 14.77 -11.24 -2.83
CA THR A 148 16.06 -11.69 -3.37
C THR A 148 16.68 -10.74 -4.39
N ASP A 149 15.94 -9.74 -4.89
CA ASP A 149 16.50 -8.67 -5.74
C ASP A 149 17.16 -7.55 -4.93
N ASN A 150 17.37 -7.79 -3.62
CA ASN A 150 18.13 -6.91 -2.74
C ASN A 150 19.27 -7.69 -2.06
N PRO A 151 20.54 -7.48 -2.42
CA PRO A 151 21.66 -8.11 -1.73
C PRO A 151 21.89 -7.41 -0.40
N SER A 152 21.11 -7.74 0.64
CA SER A 152 21.55 -7.70 2.04
C SER A 152 20.51 -8.32 2.97
N ASN A 153 20.77 -9.55 3.39
CA ASN A 153 20.30 -10.04 4.68
C ASN A 153 20.97 -9.22 5.78
N ASN A 154 20.23 -8.32 6.39
CA ASN A 154 20.41 -8.01 7.80
C ASN A 154 19.08 -7.73 8.47
N THR A 155 18.87 -8.42 9.57
CA THR A 155 17.76 -8.34 10.50
C THR A 155 17.53 -6.88 10.95
N ASN A 156 16.25 -6.54 11.09
CA ASN A 156 15.68 -5.19 11.31
C ASN A 156 15.62 -4.33 10.04
N LYS A 157 14.52 -4.41 9.28
CA LYS A 157 14.10 -3.28 8.42
C LYS A 157 13.63 -2.13 9.33
N LYS A 158 14.60 -1.48 9.99
CA LYS A 158 14.52 -0.11 10.47
C LYS A 158 14.93 0.72 9.25
N GLY A 159 13.99 0.93 8.34
CA GLY A 159 14.23 1.46 7.00
C GLY A 159 12.99 2.14 6.47
N GLU A 160 13.15 3.40 6.12
CA GLU A 160 12.11 4.40 5.89
C GLU A 160 11.06 3.99 4.84
N THR A 161 9.76 4.03 5.18
CA THR A 161 8.64 3.82 4.23
C THR A 161 8.21 5.11 3.52
N THR A 162 8.78 6.25 3.90
CA THR A 162 8.36 7.61 3.50
C THR A 162 9.59 8.43 3.12
N MET A 163 9.48 9.40 2.21
CA MET A 163 10.62 10.28 1.87
C MET A 163 10.79 11.42 2.91
N GLN A 164 10.79 11.10 4.20
CA GLN A 164 10.90 12.11 5.24
C GLN A 164 12.30 12.71 5.23
N CYS A 165 12.38 14.04 5.21
CA CYS A 165 13.68 14.70 5.25
C CYS A 165 13.57 16.07 5.90
N THR A 166 14.72 16.59 6.30
CA THR A 166 14.87 18.02 6.52
C THR A 166 15.71 18.63 5.42
N PHE A 167 15.51 19.91 5.14
CA PHE A 167 16.37 20.62 4.21
C PHE A 167 16.54 22.07 4.61
N THR A 168 17.73 22.61 4.35
CA THR A 168 18.05 24.02 4.52
C THR A 168 17.98 24.71 3.17
N THR A 169 17.21 25.79 3.07
CA THR A 169 17.16 26.58 1.84
C THR A 169 18.23 27.68 1.83
N GLY A 170 18.38 28.36 0.69
CA GLY A 170 19.42 29.39 0.51
C GLY A 170 19.34 30.57 1.48
N ASP A 171 18.20 30.79 2.14
CA ASP A 171 18.01 31.83 3.17
C ASP A 171 18.36 31.35 4.60
N GLY A 172 18.77 30.08 4.76
CA GLY A 172 19.08 29.47 6.05
C GLY A 172 17.88 28.87 6.80
N THR A 173 16.66 29.00 6.28
CA THR A 173 15.47 28.36 6.86
C THR A 173 15.55 26.85 6.71
N ILE A 174 15.29 26.14 7.81
CA ILE A 174 15.21 24.68 7.85
C ILE A 174 13.75 24.27 7.75
N PHE A 175 13.46 23.33 6.85
CA PHE A 175 12.15 22.74 6.69
C PHE A 175 12.17 21.24 7.03
N TYR A 176 11.05 20.73 7.52
CA TYR A 176 10.74 19.31 7.60
C TYR A 176 9.70 18.94 6.54
N PHE A 177 9.94 17.87 5.79
CA PHE A 177 9.00 17.27 4.85
C PHE A 177 8.55 15.91 5.36
N ASN A 178 7.24 15.67 5.41
CA ASN A 178 6.67 14.42 5.93
C ASN A 178 6.75 13.24 4.94
N GLY A 179 7.30 13.44 3.74
CA GLY A 179 7.38 12.42 2.69
C GLY A 179 6.13 12.32 1.81
N TYR A 180 5.13 13.19 1.99
CA TYR A 180 3.88 13.19 1.22
C TYR A 180 3.52 14.60 0.71
N ASP A 181 2.92 15.43 1.55
CA ASP A 181 2.23 16.67 1.17
C ASP A 181 2.53 17.85 2.10
N LYS A 182 3.15 17.62 3.28
CA LYS A 182 3.38 18.67 4.28
C LYS A 182 4.83 19.04 4.38
N ILE A 183 5.07 20.34 4.24
CA ILE A 183 6.35 20.99 4.52
C ILE A 183 6.13 21.99 5.66
N ILE A 184 6.93 21.87 6.71
CA ILE A 184 6.83 22.71 7.91
C ILE A 184 8.17 23.43 8.08
N ALA A 185 8.13 24.76 8.15
CA ALA A 185 9.31 25.55 8.50
C ALA A 185 9.59 25.39 10.00
N LEU A 186 10.82 25.01 10.35
CA LEU A 186 11.26 24.86 11.73
C LEU A 186 11.78 26.23 12.21
N ASN A 187 11.22 26.73 13.30
CA ASN A 187 11.50 28.07 13.81
C ASN A 187 12.46 28.09 15.01
N ASN A 188 12.87 26.92 15.51
CA ASN A 188 13.95 26.80 16.50
C ASN A 188 14.76 25.51 16.30
N LEU A 189 15.99 25.49 16.80
CA LEU A 189 16.87 24.32 16.72
C LEU A 189 16.38 23.14 17.57
N ASP A 190 15.57 23.39 18.61
CA ASP A 190 15.00 22.34 19.45
C ASP A 190 14.02 21.44 18.68
N GLN A 191 13.23 22.01 17.76
CA GLN A 191 12.35 21.24 16.87
C GLN A 191 13.14 20.31 15.96
N LEU A 192 14.25 20.78 15.40
CA LEU A 192 15.13 19.96 14.58
C LEU A 192 15.74 18.81 15.39
N THR A 193 16.24 19.11 16.60
CA THR A 193 16.78 18.10 17.52
C THR A 193 15.72 17.05 17.87
N MET A 194 14.51 17.48 18.23
CA MET A 194 13.42 16.58 18.60
C MET A 194 12.99 15.67 17.43
N ILE A 195 12.82 16.24 16.24
CA ILE A 195 12.43 15.48 15.04
C ILE A 195 13.51 14.44 14.69
N ASN A 196 14.78 14.83 14.72
CA ASN A 196 15.90 13.92 14.44
C ASN A 196 16.01 12.80 15.48
N ASP A 197 15.84 13.11 16.77
CA ASP A 197 15.88 12.11 17.85
C ASP A 197 14.72 11.10 17.75
N LEU A 198 13.49 11.59 17.57
CA LEU A 198 12.32 10.73 17.40
C LEU A 198 12.45 9.87 16.16
N TYR A 199 12.90 10.45 15.05
CA TYR A 199 13.13 9.71 13.82
C TYR A 199 14.20 8.63 14.00
N LEU A 200 15.34 8.94 14.62
CA LEU A 200 16.39 7.95 14.87
C LEU A 200 15.90 6.81 15.76
N LYS A 201 15.16 7.14 16.82
CA LYS A 201 14.56 6.16 17.73
C LYS A 201 13.57 5.25 17.01
N ASN A 202 12.75 5.78 16.12
CA ASN A 202 11.74 5.02 15.37
C ASN A 202 12.32 4.25 14.18
N ASN A 203 13.27 4.84 13.45
CA ASN A 203 13.73 4.34 12.14
C ASN A 203 15.16 3.79 12.12
N GLY A 204 15.97 3.99 13.17
CA GLY A 204 17.27 3.29 13.30
C GLY A 204 18.43 3.94 12.61
N GLN A 205 18.12 4.93 11.81
CA GLN A 205 19.03 5.75 11.07
C GLN A 205 18.64 7.21 11.27
N ALA A 206 19.60 8.11 11.08
CA ALA A 206 19.32 9.54 11.10
C ALA A 206 18.42 9.92 9.91
N MET A 207 17.55 10.91 10.12
CA MET A 207 16.76 11.47 9.02
C MET A 207 17.69 12.14 8.02
N PRO A 208 17.50 11.94 6.70
CA PRO A 208 18.25 12.68 5.69
C PRO A 208 18.10 14.20 5.86
N HIS A 209 19.22 14.91 5.79
CA HIS A 209 19.24 16.38 5.73
C HIS A 209 19.91 16.85 4.43
N TYR A 210 19.28 17.78 3.73
CA TYR A 210 19.83 18.36 2.50
C TYR A 210 20.11 19.86 2.65
N ALA A 211 21.33 20.28 2.29
CA ALA A 211 21.66 21.70 2.18
C ALA A 211 21.52 22.14 0.72
N TRP A 212 20.44 22.84 0.40
CA TRP A 212 20.17 23.29 -0.96
C TRP A 212 20.71 24.70 -1.18
N THR A 213 21.49 24.86 -2.25
CA THR A 213 22.11 26.13 -2.58
C THR A 213 21.16 27.02 -3.40
N PRO A 214 21.35 28.35 -3.38
CA PRO A 214 20.56 29.28 -4.19
C PRO A 214 20.52 28.98 -5.69
N GLN A 215 21.50 28.23 -6.21
CA GLN A 215 21.62 27.85 -7.62
C GLN A 215 20.60 26.78 -8.04
N ALA A 216 19.98 26.08 -7.09
CA ALA A 216 19.05 24.99 -7.34
C ALA A 216 17.58 25.45 -7.11
N ALA A 217 17.02 26.29 -7.98
CA ALA A 217 15.72 26.95 -7.76
C ALA A 217 14.48 26.03 -7.66
N TRP A 218 14.61 24.71 -7.74
CA TRP A 218 13.49 23.78 -7.63
C TRP A 218 12.93 23.68 -6.20
N TYR A 219 13.72 23.96 -5.17
CA TYR A 219 13.20 23.99 -3.79
C TYR A 219 12.12 25.05 -3.59
N LYS A 220 12.23 26.19 -4.30
CA LYS A 220 11.21 27.24 -4.26
C LYS A 220 9.88 26.70 -4.77
N ARG A 221 9.89 25.94 -5.86
CA ARG A 221 8.69 25.29 -6.42
C ARG A 221 8.08 24.29 -5.44
N LEU A 222 8.90 23.56 -4.69
CA LEU A 222 8.43 22.59 -3.69
C LEU A 222 7.78 23.30 -2.48
N VAL A 223 8.40 24.37 -1.99
CA VAL A 223 7.86 25.19 -0.89
C VAL A 223 6.57 25.92 -1.34
N GLU A 224 6.57 26.51 -2.54
CA GLU A 224 5.41 27.17 -3.16
C GLU A 224 4.24 26.20 -3.35
N ALA A 225 4.49 24.98 -3.86
CA ALA A 225 3.45 23.98 -4.11
C ALA A 225 2.73 23.51 -2.83
N THR A 226 3.36 23.66 -1.66
CA THR A 226 2.80 23.25 -0.36
C THR A 226 2.25 24.42 0.45
N GLY A 227 2.41 25.66 -0.02
CA GLY A 227 1.99 26.87 0.70
C GLY A 227 2.79 27.15 1.97
N ALA A 228 3.92 26.46 2.19
CA ALA A 228 4.78 26.66 3.34
C ALA A 228 5.49 28.03 3.27
N LYS A 229 5.59 28.72 4.40
CA LYS A 229 6.24 30.05 4.50
C LYS A 229 7.53 29.96 5.28
N CYS A 230 8.57 30.67 4.83
CA CYS A 230 9.80 30.83 5.61
C CYS A 230 9.50 31.54 6.93
N VAL A 231 10.26 31.20 7.97
CA VAL A 231 10.19 31.80 9.30
C VAL A 231 11.53 32.46 9.60
N SER A 232 11.52 33.69 10.11
CA SER A 232 12.76 34.32 10.57
C SER A 232 13.29 33.62 11.82
N THR A 233 14.60 33.74 12.04
CA THR A 233 15.33 33.21 13.20
C THR A 233 14.88 33.78 14.55
N ASP A 234 13.97 34.77 14.55
CA ASP A 234 13.34 35.37 15.74
C ASP A 234 11.86 34.97 15.92
N GLY A 235 11.32 34.07 15.08
CA GLY A 235 9.96 33.57 15.18
C GLY A 235 8.87 34.53 14.68
N THR A 236 9.23 35.63 14.00
CA THR A 236 8.22 36.47 13.34
C THR A 236 7.85 35.94 11.94
N PRO A 237 6.55 35.88 11.58
CA PRO A 237 6.15 35.53 10.22
C PRO A 237 6.63 36.61 9.25
N TYR A 238 7.42 36.24 8.24
CA TYR A 238 7.76 37.15 7.14
C TYR A 238 6.48 37.48 6.36
N GLY A 239 6.05 38.74 6.44
CA GLY A 239 4.97 39.32 5.65
C GLY A 239 5.53 40.06 4.43
N MET A 240 5.04 39.64 3.26
CA MET A 240 4.87 40.35 1.98
C MET A 240 6.09 41.00 1.31
N TYR A 241 6.37 40.61 0.06
CA TYR A 241 5.80 41.26 -1.13
C TYR A 241 5.38 40.22 -2.16
#